data_AF-A0A7C1XS62-F1
#
_entry.id   AF-A0A7C1XS62-F1
#
_cell.length_a   1.000
_cell.length_b   1.000
_cell.length_c   1.000
_cell.angle_alpha   90.00
_cell.angle_beta   90.00
_cell.angle_gamma   90.00
#
_symmetry.space_group_name_H-M   'P 1'
#
loop_
_entity.id
_entity.type
_entity.pdbx_description
1 polymer ?
#
loop_
_entity_poly.entity_id
_entity_poly.type
_entity_poly.pdbx_seq_one_letter_code
_entity_poly.pdbx_strand_id
1 'polypeptide(L)'
;MSKQAPIRYPLDTATDLCEGGLWPSAEYERQLARLRDALGQPVYLVEVKVNDFQMTVTLGNRPATLLQVLDFPAPDPARRLYPHMIVLDDGRGLNLGWIARITTGRPFDPLPEQIVYRETHLIEYLLRHERRLSEESIARVSKHNLAALLGRTAPQLTQES
;
A
#
# COMPACT_ATOMS: atom_id res chain seq x y z
N MET A 1 23.75 -34.03 -4.93
CA MET A 1 22.73 -33.33 -5.74
C MET A 1 21.97 -32.38 -4.81
N SER A 2 22.48 -31.16 -4.62
CA SER A 2 21.80 -30.16 -3.79
C SER A 2 20.66 -29.54 -4.58
N LYS A 3 19.42 -29.80 -4.15
CA LYS A 3 18.24 -29.10 -4.65
C LYS A 3 18.39 -27.62 -4.29
N GLN A 4 18.57 -26.76 -5.27
CA GLN A 4 18.42 -25.32 -5.10
C GLN A 4 16.99 -25.07 -4.61
N ALA A 5 16.88 -24.46 -3.43
CA ALA A 5 15.61 -23.92 -2.96
C ALA A 5 15.13 -22.86 -3.97
N PRO A 6 13.83 -22.81 -4.30
CA PRO A 6 13.31 -21.79 -5.20
C PRO A 6 13.57 -20.41 -4.61
N ILE A 7 14.03 -19.49 -5.45
CA ILE A 7 14.18 -18.07 -5.13
C ILE A 7 12.78 -17.54 -4.80
N ARG A 8 12.50 -17.27 -3.52
CA ARG A 8 11.27 -16.60 -3.10
C ARG A 8 11.33 -15.16 -3.58
N TYR A 9 10.36 -14.75 -4.39
CA TYR A 9 10.20 -13.35 -4.74
C TYR A 9 9.68 -12.58 -3.52
N PRO A 10 9.99 -11.28 -3.37
CA PRO A 10 9.40 -10.45 -2.31
C PRO A 10 7.86 -10.30 -2.41
N LEU A 11 7.25 -10.83 -3.48
CA LEU A 11 5.81 -10.92 -3.67
C LEU A 11 5.20 -12.27 -3.21
N ASP A 12 6.01 -13.29 -2.87
CA ASP A 12 5.49 -14.54 -2.24
C ASP A 12 4.98 -14.29 -0.81
N THR A 13 5.30 -13.13 -0.22
CA THR A 13 4.73 -12.63 1.05
C THR A 13 3.28 -12.14 0.93
N ALA A 14 2.71 -12.11 -0.28
CA ALA A 14 1.28 -11.87 -0.47
C ALA A 14 0.41 -12.87 0.29
N THR A 15 0.84 -14.13 0.39
CA THR A 15 0.13 -15.17 1.14
C THR A 15 0.11 -14.89 2.64
N ASP A 16 1.23 -14.41 3.21
CA ASP A 16 1.32 -14.01 4.62
C ASP A 16 0.53 -12.72 4.93
N LEU A 17 0.28 -11.86 3.93
CA LEU A 17 -0.58 -10.68 4.05
C LEU A 17 -2.07 -11.00 4.00
N CYS A 18 -2.45 -12.17 3.46
CA CYS A 18 -3.84 -12.58 3.30
C CYS A 18 -4.39 -13.33 4.53
N GLU A 19 -3.54 -14.00 5.32
CA GLU A 19 -3.95 -14.61 6.59
C GLU A 19 -4.26 -13.51 7.62
N GLY A 20 -5.53 -13.13 7.70
CA GLY A 20 -6.06 -12.14 8.64
C GLY A 20 -6.40 -10.78 8.05
N GLY A 21 -6.36 -10.58 6.72
CA GLY A 21 -6.72 -9.30 6.10
C GLY A 21 -8.08 -8.75 6.55
N LEU A 22 -8.24 -7.41 6.59
CA LEU A 22 -9.50 -6.75 7.00
C LEU A 22 -10.70 -7.23 6.18
N TRP A 23 -10.51 -7.61 4.92
CA TRP A 23 -11.55 -8.18 4.08
C TRP A 23 -11.33 -9.69 3.83
N PRO A 24 -12.38 -10.53 3.97
CA PRO A 24 -13.74 -10.21 4.42
C PRO A 24 -13.88 -10.19 5.95
N SER A 25 -14.46 -9.12 6.53
CA SER A 25 -14.82 -9.07 7.96
C SER A 25 -16.00 -8.13 8.24
N ALA A 26 -16.66 -8.30 9.39
CA ALA A 26 -17.72 -7.39 9.84
C ALA A 26 -17.20 -5.97 10.14
N GLU A 27 -15.91 -5.83 10.48
CA GLU A 27 -15.28 -4.52 10.68
C GLU A 27 -15.09 -3.80 9.36
N TYR A 28 -14.78 -4.52 8.28
CA TYR A 28 -14.70 -3.95 6.93
C TYR A 28 -16.02 -3.30 6.51
N GLU A 29 -17.15 -3.98 6.70
CA GLU A 29 -18.48 -3.44 6.37
C GLU A 29 -18.80 -2.19 7.20
N ARG A 30 -18.43 -2.16 8.48
CA ARG A 30 -18.59 -0.96 9.33
C ARG A 30 -17.72 0.19 8.84
N GLN A 31 -16.48 -0.07 8.47
CA GLN A 31 -15.60 0.93 7.89
C GLN A 31 -16.14 1.45 6.56
N LEU A 32 -16.72 0.59 5.73
CA LEU A 32 -17.33 0.95 4.47
C LEU A 32 -18.55 1.87 4.66
N ALA A 33 -19.38 1.60 5.66
CA ALA A 33 -20.48 2.48 6.05
C ALA A 33 -19.96 3.87 6.47
N ARG A 34 -18.94 3.92 7.35
CA ARG A 34 -18.29 5.19 7.74
C ARG A 34 -17.68 5.93 6.54
N LEU A 35 -17.17 5.21 5.54
CA LEU A 35 -16.65 5.80 4.31
C LEU A 35 -17.77 6.42 3.47
N ARG A 36 -18.91 5.74 3.36
CA ARG A 36 -20.10 6.23 2.66
C ARG A 36 -20.69 7.46 3.36
N ASP A 37 -20.65 7.51 4.69
CA ASP A 37 -21.06 8.68 5.46
C ASP A 37 -20.11 9.88 5.27
N ALA A 38 -18.85 9.62 4.90
CA ALA A 38 -17.83 10.63 4.64
C ALA A 38 -17.81 11.13 3.18
N LEU A 39 -18.74 10.69 2.31
CA LEU A 39 -18.86 11.20 0.94
C LEU A 39 -19.09 12.72 0.95
N GLY A 40 -18.43 13.41 0.02
CA GLY A 40 -18.43 14.87 -0.08
C GLY A 40 -17.54 15.58 0.95
N GLN A 41 -16.90 14.86 1.87
CA GLN A 41 -16.01 15.46 2.86
C GLN A 41 -14.53 15.42 2.45
N PRO A 42 -13.71 16.37 2.90
CA PRO A 42 -12.27 16.31 2.76
C PRO A 42 -11.70 15.19 3.62
N VAL A 43 -10.94 14.30 2.99
CA VAL A 43 -10.25 13.17 3.62
C VAL A 43 -8.74 13.26 3.42
N TYR A 44 -8.00 12.72 4.38
CA TYR A 44 -6.56 12.54 4.32
C TYR A 44 -6.24 11.06 4.18
N LEU A 45 -5.28 10.74 3.31
CA LEU A 45 -4.97 9.37 2.95
C LEU A 45 -3.53 9.01 3.32
N VAL A 46 -3.38 7.82 3.89
CA VAL A 46 -2.10 7.13 4.02
C VAL A 46 -2.09 6.00 3.01
N GLU A 47 -1.36 6.21 1.92
CA GLU A 47 -1.24 5.27 0.80
C GLU A 47 0.00 4.40 0.95
N VAL A 48 -0.12 3.14 0.53
CA VAL A 48 1.03 2.23 0.44
C VAL A 48 1.34 2.00 -1.03
N LYS A 49 2.55 2.39 -1.44
CA LYS A 49 3.08 2.14 -2.78
C LYS A 49 4.14 1.05 -2.68
N VAL A 50 3.92 -0.06 -3.37
CA VAL A 50 4.92 -1.13 -3.50
C VAL A 50 5.57 -0.98 -4.87
N ASN A 51 6.87 -0.71 -4.87
CA ASN A 51 7.73 -0.88 -6.03
C ASN A 51 8.50 -2.20 -5.89
N ASP A 52 9.09 -2.69 -6.99
CA ASP A 52 9.81 -3.97 -7.07
C ASP A 52 10.87 -4.20 -5.96
N PHE A 53 11.32 -3.12 -5.32
CA PHE A 53 12.39 -3.13 -4.33
C PHE A 53 12.03 -2.47 -2.99
N GLN A 54 10.94 -1.70 -2.92
CA GLN A 54 10.63 -0.87 -1.76
C GLN A 54 9.12 -0.68 -1.59
N MET A 55 8.65 -0.89 -0.36
CA MET A 55 7.31 -0.48 0.04
C MET A 55 7.41 0.89 0.72
N THR A 56 6.78 1.91 0.13
CA THR A 56 6.77 3.28 0.61
C THR A 56 5.39 3.65 1.12
N VAL A 57 5.32 4.23 2.31
CA VAL A 57 4.10 4.80 2.86
C VAL A 57 4.11 6.30 2.59
N THR A 58 3.10 6.79 1.88
CA THR A 58 2.95 8.22 1.59
C THR A 58 1.74 8.74 2.34
N LEU A 59 1.95 9.72 3.22
CA LEU A 59 0.86 10.49 3.81
C LEU A 59 0.66 11.75 2.99
N GLY A 60 -0.50 11.89 2.36
CA GLY A 60 -0.89 13.14 1.72
C GLY A 60 -1.21 14.19 2.76
N ASN A 61 -0.48 15.31 2.76
CA ASN A 61 -0.80 16.46 3.64
C ASN A 61 -1.89 17.37 3.04
N ARG A 62 -2.28 17.13 1.79
CA ARG A 62 -3.37 17.85 1.13
C ARG A 62 -4.65 17.03 1.28
N PRO A 63 -5.74 17.61 1.82
CA PRO A 63 -7.02 16.93 1.81
C PRO A 63 -7.53 16.77 0.37
N ALA A 64 -8.11 15.62 0.07
CA ALA A 64 -8.84 15.35 -1.16
C ALA A 64 -10.30 15.08 -0.81
N THR A 65 -11.24 15.56 -1.63
CA THR A 65 -12.66 15.32 -1.37
C THR A 65 -13.03 13.91 -1.79
N LEU A 66 -13.65 13.15 -0.89
CA LEU A 66 -14.13 11.81 -1.20
C LEU A 66 -15.41 11.90 -2.04
N LEU A 67 -15.35 11.52 -3.31
CA LEU A 67 -16.50 11.63 -4.21
C LEU A 67 -17.38 10.40 -4.21
N GLN A 68 -16.78 9.20 -4.29
CA GLN A 68 -17.52 7.95 -4.40
C GLN A 68 -16.77 6.78 -3.78
N VAL A 69 -17.54 5.74 -3.45
CA VAL A 69 -17.07 4.40 -3.12
C VAL A 69 -17.73 3.44 -4.10
N LEU A 70 -16.93 2.71 -4.87
CA LEU A 70 -17.35 1.85 -5.97
C LEU A 70 -16.91 0.43 -5.74
N ASP A 71 -17.65 -0.51 -6.32
CA ASP A 71 -17.25 -1.91 -6.37
C ASP A 71 -16.09 -2.08 -7.37
N PHE A 72 -15.09 -2.86 -6.98
CA PHE A 72 -13.96 -3.20 -7.82
C PHE A 72 -14.28 -4.49 -8.59
N PRO A 73 -14.14 -4.52 -9.93
CA PRO A 73 -14.73 -5.56 -10.78
C PRO A 73 -14.10 -6.95 -10.61
N ALA A 74 -12.86 -7.03 -10.13
CA ALA A 74 -12.14 -8.29 -9.95
C ALA A 74 -11.32 -8.24 -8.65
N PRO A 75 -11.97 -8.41 -7.48
CA PRO A 75 -11.24 -8.47 -6.22
C PRO A 75 -10.33 -9.69 -6.20
N ASP A 76 -9.09 -9.48 -5.76
CA ASP A 76 -8.06 -10.49 -5.61
C ASP A 76 -7.27 -10.20 -4.32
N PRO A 77 -7.52 -10.95 -3.23
CA PRO A 77 -6.87 -10.70 -1.95
C PRO A 77 -5.35 -10.92 -2.03
N ALA A 78 -4.87 -11.89 -2.82
CA ALA A 78 -3.45 -12.14 -3.00
C ALA A 78 -2.73 -10.95 -3.65
N ARG A 79 -3.46 -10.16 -4.44
CA ARG A 79 -2.94 -8.94 -5.07
C ARG A 79 -3.34 -7.67 -4.34
N ARG A 80 -3.95 -7.79 -3.15
CA ARG A 80 -4.49 -6.68 -2.36
C ARG A 80 -5.48 -5.81 -3.15
N LEU A 81 -6.22 -6.44 -4.05
CA LEU A 81 -7.33 -5.82 -4.76
C LEU A 81 -8.60 -6.14 -3.96
N TYR A 82 -8.97 -5.23 -3.06
CA TYR A 82 -10.19 -5.35 -2.26
C TYR A 82 -11.42 -5.07 -3.11
N PRO A 83 -12.62 -5.51 -2.70
CA PRO A 83 -13.85 -5.38 -3.50
C PRO A 83 -14.34 -3.95 -3.63
N HIS A 84 -13.74 -2.98 -2.94
CA HIS A 84 -14.13 -1.57 -3.08
C HIS A 84 -12.93 -0.68 -3.38
N MET A 85 -13.22 0.39 -4.11
CA MET A 85 -12.31 1.49 -4.38
C MET A 85 -12.97 2.83 -4.10
N ILE A 86 -12.16 3.84 -3.83
CA ILE A 86 -12.61 5.21 -3.65
C ILE A 86 -12.27 6.06 -4.86
N VAL A 87 -13.05 7.10 -5.10
CA VAL A 87 -12.79 8.14 -6.09
C VAL A 87 -12.66 9.47 -5.38
N LEU A 88 -11.62 10.23 -5.74
CA LEU A 88 -11.28 11.53 -5.17
C LEU A 88 -11.48 12.65 -6.20
N ASP A 89 -11.64 13.89 -5.72
CA ASP A 89 -11.80 15.10 -6.54
C ASP A 89 -10.58 15.49 -7.38
N ASP A 90 -9.41 14.99 -7.02
CA ASP A 90 -8.17 15.13 -7.80
C ASP A 90 -8.09 14.17 -9.00
N GLY A 91 -9.17 13.43 -9.27
CA GLY A 91 -9.29 12.49 -10.40
C GLY A 91 -8.68 11.12 -10.12
N ARG A 92 -8.19 10.85 -8.90
CA ARG A 92 -7.62 9.55 -8.55
C ARG A 92 -8.70 8.55 -8.14
N GLY A 93 -8.52 7.31 -8.57
CA GLY A 93 -9.24 6.15 -8.08
C GLY A 93 -8.29 5.22 -7.33
N LEU A 94 -8.56 4.88 -6.07
CA LEU A 94 -7.68 4.06 -5.24
C LEU A 94 -8.43 2.87 -4.67
N ASN A 95 -7.92 1.66 -4.88
CA ASN A 95 -8.46 0.46 -4.27
C ASN A 95 -8.15 0.45 -2.76
N LEU A 96 -9.13 0.10 -1.93
CA LEU A 96 -8.99 0.14 -0.46
C LEU A 96 -7.84 -0.73 0.04
N GLY A 97 -7.53 -1.84 -0.65
CA GLY A 97 -6.44 -2.73 -0.26
C GLY A 97 -5.04 -2.10 -0.32
N TRP A 98 -4.88 -0.93 -0.95
CA TRP A 98 -3.62 -0.16 -1.01
C TRP A 98 -3.59 1.06 -0.08
N ILE A 99 -4.63 1.23 0.74
CA ILE A 99 -4.75 2.33 1.67
C ILE A 99 -4.55 1.79 3.08
N ALA A 100 -3.65 2.40 3.86
CA ALA A 100 -3.45 2.03 5.26
C ALA A 100 -4.45 2.72 6.19
N ARG A 101 -4.79 3.97 5.88
CA ARG A 101 -5.68 4.77 6.71
C ARG A 101 -6.33 5.89 5.90
N ILE A 102 -7.61 6.14 6.17
CA ILE A 102 -8.35 7.32 5.70
C ILE A 102 -8.88 8.03 6.93
N THR A 103 -8.63 9.33 7.03
CA THR A 103 -9.12 10.16 8.14
C THR A 103 -9.84 11.41 7.68
N THR A 104 -10.79 11.89 8.47
CA THR A 104 -11.46 13.17 8.30
C THR A 104 -10.86 14.22 9.25
N GLY A 105 -10.89 15.49 8.85
CA GLY A 105 -10.45 16.62 9.69
C GLY A 105 -8.94 16.83 9.79
N ARG A 106 -8.15 15.81 10.19
CA ARG A 106 -6.68 15.91 10.33
C ARG A 106 -5.90 14.70 9.80
N PRO A 107 -4.71 14.92 9.19
CA PRO A 107 -3.85 13.83 8.70
C PRO A 107 -2.99 13.19 9.79
N PHE A 108 -2.50 14.00 10.73
CA PHE A 108 -1.63 13.60 11.83
C PHE A 108 -2.42 13.53 13.13
N ASP A 109 -2.14 12.50 13.93
CA ASP A 109 -2.77 12.25 15.24
C ASP A 109 -4.31 12.45 15.25
N PRO A 110 -5.05 11.73 14.38
CA PRO A 110 -6.50 11.83 14.30
C PRO A 110 -7.15 11.19 15.55
N LEU A 111 -8.30 11.75 15.95
CA LEU A 111 -9.13 11.12 16.98
C LEU A 111 -9.71 9.79 16.45
N PRO A 112 -10.10 8.87 17.36
CA PRO A 112 -10.75 7.61 16.98
C PRO A 112 -11.93 7.80 16.03
N GLU A 113 -12.77 8.82 16.25
CA GLU A 113 -13.97 9.08 15.45
C GLU A 113 -13.65 9.65 14.06
N GLN A 114 -12.44 10.20 13.90
CA GLN A 114 -11.96 10.76 12.64
C GLN A 114 -11.36 9.69 11.73
N ILE A 115 -11.15 8.46 12.21
CA ILE A 115 -10.62 7.36 11.40
C ILE A 115 -11.79 6.61 10.76
N VAL A 116 -12.06 6.92 9.50
CA VAL A 116 -13.17 6.29 8.75
C VAL A 116 -12.79 4.92 8.21
N TYR A 117 -11.51 4.72 7.87
CA TYR A 117 -10.96 3.44 7.41
C TYR A 117 -9.53 3.23 7.91
N ARG A 118 -9.20 1.98 8.27
CA ARG A 118 -7.88 1.56 8.73
C ARG A 118 -7.65 0.08 8.42
N GLU A 119 -6.55 -0.19 7.72
CA GLU A 119 -6.05 -1.52 7.47
C GLU A 119 -4.98 -1.90 8.51
N THR A 120 -5.41 -2.51 9.62
CA THR A 120 -4.52 -2.81 10.75
C THR A 120 -3.45 -3.83 10.38
N HIS A 121 -3.78 -4.86 9.59
CA HIS A 121 -2.82 -5.90 9.18
C HIS A 121 -1.71 -5.33 8.30
N LEU A 122 -2.05 -4.42 7.41
CA LEU A 122 -1.06 -3.70 6.61
C LEU A 122 -0.14 -2.84 7.47
N ILE A 123 -0.70 -2.11 8.44
CA ILE A 123 0.08 -1.27 9.36
C ILE A 123 1.01 -2.16 10.21
N GLU A 124 0.51 -3.25 10.76
CA GLU A 124 1.32 -4.19 11.54
C GLU A 124 2.40 -4.85 10.70
N TYR A 125 2.08 -5.27 9.48
CA TYR A 125 3.05 -5.79 8.53
C TYR A 125 4.15 -4.77 8.22
N LEU A 126 3.78 -3.52 7.96
CA LEU A 126 4.72 -2.41 7.74
C LEU A 126 5.64 -2.15 8.94
N LEU A 127 5.12 -2.29 10.16
CA LEU A 127 5.86 -2.08 11.40
C LEU A 127 6.77 -3.27 11.75
N ARG A 128 6.31 -4.50 11.44
CA ARG A 128 7.01 -5.75 11.80
C ARG A 128 7.94 -6.26 10.72
N HIS A 129 7.79 -5.82 9.47
CA HIS A 129 8.75 -6.15 8.44
C HIS A 129 10.12 -5.62 8.85
N GLU A 130 11.07 -6.53 9.02
CA GLU A 130 12.47 -6.17 9.17
C GLU A 130 12.81 -5.23 8.02
N ARG A 131 13.12 -3.97 8.33
CA ARG A 131 13.87 -3.12 7.42
C ARG A 131 15.24 -3.77 7.29
N ARG A 132 15.35 -4.85 6.52
CA ARG A 132 16.63 -5.44 6.12
C ARG A 132 17.28 -4.46 5.16
N LEU A 133 17.86 -3.43 5.76
CA LEU A 133 18.97 -2.69 5.22
C LEU A 133 20.17 -3.66 5.17
N SER A 134 20.06 -4.70 4.36
CA SER A 134 21.23 -5.50 3.99
C SER A 134 22.09 -4.65 3.07
N GLU A 135 23.39 -4.89 3.11
CA GLU A 135 24.34 -4.22 2.21
C GLU A 135 23.93 -4.41 0.74
N GLU A 136 23.42 -5.59 0.39
CA GLU A 136 22.88 -5.91 -0.93
C GLU A 136 21.65 -5.05 -1.29
N SER A 137 20.70 -4.88 -0.35
CA SER A 137 19.52 -4.04 -0.53
C SER A 137 19.88 -2.58 -0.73
N ILE A 138 20.81 -2.06 0.09
CA ILE A 138 21.33 -0.69 -0.01
C ILE A 138 22.05 -0.48 -1.34
N ALA A 139 22.96 -1.38 -1.71
CA ALA A 139 23.73 -1.29 -2.94
C ALA A 139 22.81 -1.29 -4.17
N ARG A 140 21.79 -2.16 -4.19
CA ARG A 140 20.83 -2.25 -5.28
C ARG A 140 19.96 -0.99 -5.40
N VAL A 141 19.39 -0.49 -4.31
CA VAL A 141 18.57 0.75 -4.31
C VAL A 141 19.43 1.97 -4.69
N SER A 142 20.66 2.05 -4.18
CA SER A 142 21.59 3.15 -4.48
C SER A 142 21.97 3.16 -5.95
N LYS A 143 22.28 1.99 -6.53
CA LYS A 143 22.55 1.85 -7.97
C LYS A 143 21.35 2.24 -8.82
N HIS A 144 20.14 1.84 -8.43
CA HIS A 144 18.91 2.19 -9.15
C HIS A 144 18.65 3.70 -9.13
N ASN A 145 18.73 4.35 -7.97
CA ASN A 145 18.53 5.80 -7.85
C ASN A 145 19.61 6.59 -8.59
N LEU A 146 20.86 6.15 -8.54
CA LEU A 146 21.95 6.76 -9.29
C LEU A 146 21.74 6.62 -10.80
N ALA A 147 21.27 5.46 -11.27
CA ALA A 147 20.95 5.25 -12.68
C ALA A 147 19.83 6.19 -13.15
N ALA A 148 18.77 6.36 -12.35
CA ALA A 148 17.68 7.29 -12.65
C ALA A 148 18.16 8.75 -12.71
N LEU A 149 19.01 9.19 -11.77
CA LEU A 149 19.60 10.53 -11.77
C LEU A 149 20.52 10.78 -12.98
N LEU A 150 21.20 9.74 -13.45
CA LEU A 150 22.08 9.80 -14.62
C LEU A 150 21.35 9.56 -15.95
N GLY A 151 20.03 9.40 -15.94
CA GLY A 151 19.23 9.14 -17.15
C GLY A 151 19.48 7.76 -17.79
N ARG A 152 20.05 6.80 -17.04
CA ARG A 152 20.30 5.43 -17.51
C ARG A 152 19.17 4.52 -17.02
N THR A 153 18.37 4.00 -17.94
CA THR A 153 17.42 2.93 -17.62
C THR A 153 18.21 1.64 -17.40
N ALA A 154 18.10 1.01 -16.23
CA ALA A 154 18.81 -0.24 -15.94
C ALA A 154 18.29 -1.36 -16.87
N PRO A 155 19.12 -1.76 -17.85
CA PRO A 155 19.69 -3.11 -17.78
C PRO A 155 21.12 -3.13 -18.36
N GLN A 156 22.17 -3.25 -17.53
CA GLN A 156 23.53 -3.66 -17.97
C GLN A 156 24.57 -3.65 -16.82
N LEU A 157 24.22 -4.03 -15.59
CA LEU A 157 25.22 -4.19 -14.52
C LEU A 157 25.39 -5.65 -14.05
N THR A 158 24.92 -6.59 -14.85
CA THR A 158 25.19 -8.03 -14.70
C THR A 158 25.93 -8.56 -15.91
N GLN A 159 27.00 -7.90 -16.35
CA GLN A 159 28.17 -8.54 -16.97
C GLN A 159 29.33 -7.54 -16.89
N GLU A 160 30.30 -7.80 -16.03
CA GLU A 160 31.71 -7.91 -16.43
C GLU A 160 32.57 -8.22 -15.19
N SER A 161 33.14 -9.43 -15.24
CA SER A 161 34.38 -9.96 -14.63
C SER A 161 34.56 -9.94 -13.11
#